data_AF-A0A371YAA8-F1
#
_entry.id   AF-A0A371YAA8-F1
#
_cell.length_a   1.000
_cell.length_b   1.000
_cell.length_c   1.000
_cell.angle_alpha   90.00
_cell.angle_beta   90.00
_cell.angle_gamma   90.00
#
_symmetry.space_group_name_H-M   'P 1'
#
loop_
_entity.id
_entity.type
_entity.pdbx_description
1 polymer ?
#
loop_
_entity_poly.entity_id
_entity_poly.type
_entity_poly.pdbx_seq_one_letter_code
_entity_poly.pdbx_strand_id
1 'polypeptide(L)'
;MVVTMPPLGMRDGSARNSRCMKARHAMIRCMEKMTMLTLRPSAGRVEEVIAYYRTAGILEGSGAITAHVLVAEDDPGTVVVAALWADPAAYATWQNSPERLEFGRGMAPFFDSADGAHTREFRVAHGNIPDP
;
A
#
# COMPACT_ATOMS: atom_id res chain seq x y z
N MET A 1 25.12 13.67 66.31
CA MET A 1 25.14 12.81 65.12
C MET A 1 23.83 13.06 64.38
N VAL A 2 23.85 13.88 63.33
CA VAL A 2 22.64 14.30 62.58
C VAL A 2 22.75 13.74 61.18
N VAL A 3 21.82 12.84 60.82
CA VAL A 3 21.73 12.24 59.49
C VAL A 3 20.86 13.15 58.63
N THR A 4 21.41 13.68 57.55
CA THR A 4 20.69 14.48 56.55
C THR A 4 20.46 13.60 55.32
N MET A 5 19.21 13.36 54.93
CA MET A 5 18.84 12.63 53.71
C MET A 5 18.76 13.57 52.50
N PRO A 6 19.12 13.14 51.28
CA PRO A 6 18.95 13.94 50.06
C PRO A 6 17.52 13.83 49.51
N PRO A 7 17.06 14.81 48.70
CA PRO A 7 15.72 14.79 48.14
C PRO A 7 15.59 13.75 47.02
N LEU A 8 14.45 13.03 47.04
CA LEU A 8 14.03 12.11 46.00
C LEU A 8 13.73 12.86 44.70
N GLY A 9 14.52 12.57 43.67
CA GLY A 9 14.22 12.96 42.29
C GLY A 9 12.88 12.36 41.83
N MET A 10 11.95 13.23 41.49
CA MET A 10 10.68 12.91 40.85
C MET A 10 11.00 12.34 39.45
N ARG A 11 10.80 11.03 39.26
CA ARG A 11 10.97 10.36 37.97
C ARG A 11 9.80 10.69 37.07
N ASP A 12 10.12 11.36 35.97
CA ASP A 12 9.21 11.72 34.90
C ASP A 12 8.66 10.46 34.19
N GLY A 13 7.37 10.18 34.39
CA GLY A 13 6.66 9.00 33.86
C GLY A 13 6.14 9.18 32.43
N SER A 14 6.23 10.39 31.86
CA SER A 14 5.61 10.73 30.57
C SER A 14 6.37 10.15 29.37
N ALA A 15 7.71 10.12 29.41
CA ALA A 15 8.54 9.72 28.27
C ALA A 15 8.56 8.21 27.95
N ARG A 16 7.98 7.37 28.81
CA ARG A 16 8.00 5.89 28.67
C ARG A 16 6.80 5.39 27.84
N ASN A 17 5.63 6.00 28.00
CA ASN A 17 4.41 5.62 27.27
C ASN A 17 4.50 6.00 25.78
N SER A 18 5.04 7.18 25.45
CA SER A 18 5.20 7.61 24.05
C SER A 18 6.22 6.76 23.27
N ARG A 19 7.24 6.22 23.94
CA ARG A 19 8.22 5.31 23.31
C ARG A 19 7.62 3.93 23.02
N CYS A 20 6.77 3.41 23.90
CA CYS A 20 6.08 2.14 23.71
C CYS A 20 5.06 2.21 22.55
N MET A 21 4.33 3.32 22.43
CA MET A 21 3.43 3.56 21.29
C MET A 21 4.20 3.76 19.97
N LYS A 22 5.30 4.51 19.95
CA LYS A 22 6.13 4.68 18.74
C LYS A 22 6.74 3.36 18.27
N ALA A 23 7.17 2.49 19.18
CA ALA A 23 7.70 1.16 18.85
C ALA A 23 6.63 0.23 18.25
N ARG A 24 5.37 0.32 18.72
CA ARG A 24 4.24 -0.44 18.14
C ARG A 24 3.85 0.08 16.76
N HIS A 25 3.78 1.39 16.56
CA HIS A 25 3.53 1.99 15.25
C HIS A 25 4.69 1.78 14.25
N ALA A 26 5.93 1.66 14.74
CA ALA A 26 7.09 1.32 13.92
C ALA A 26 7.14 -0.18 13.58
N MET A 27 6.76 -1.07 14.52
CA MET A 27 6.68 -2.51 14.25
C MET A 27 5.54 -2.88 13.30
N ILE A 28 4.38 -2.22 13.40
CA ILE A 28 3.28 -2.40 12.44
C ILE A 28 3.74 -1.95 11.03
N ARG A 29 4.51 -0.85 10.93
CA ARG A 29 5.08 -0.38 9.66
C ARG A 29 6.13 -1.30 9.04
N CYS A 30 6.86 -2.10 9.83
CA CYS A 30 7.85 -3.05 9.28
C CYS A 30 7.24 -4.21 8.49
N MET A 31 5.92 -4.41 8.59
CA MET A 31 5.23 -5.48 7.88
C MET A 31 4.55 -5.02 6.59
N GLU A 32 4.48 -3.71 6.34
CA GLU A 32 3.81 -3.16 5.18
C GLU A 32 4.44 -3.62 3.86
N LYS A 33 3.56 -3.89 2.88
CA LYS A 33 3.95 -4.32 1.54
C LYS A 33 3.45 -3.29 0.54
N MET A 34 4.28 -2.96 -0.44
CA MET A 34 3.90 -2.14 -1.58
C MET A 34 3.93 -3.00 -2.83
N THR A 35 2.94 -2.82 -3.71
CA THR A 35 2.90 -3.47 -5.02
C THR A 35 2.75 -2.43 -6.11
N MET A 36 3.45 -2.64 -7.22
CA MET A 36 3.27 -1.88 -8.46
C MET A 36 2.87 -2.85 -9.56
N LEU A 37 1.66 -2.69 -10.08
CA LEU A 37 1.18 -3.40 -11.27
C LEU A 37 1.34 -2.46 -12.46
N THR A 38 2.22 -2.81 -13.39
CA THR A 38 2.38 -2.13 -14.66
C THR A 38 1.47 -2.80 -15.68
N LEU A 39 0.65 -1.99 -16.35
CA LEU A 39 -0.26 -2.39 -17.41
C LEU A 39 0.16 -1.67 -18.69
N ARG A 40 0.25 -2.41 -19.78
CA ARG A 40 0.51 -1.95 -21.14
C ARG A 40 -0.67 -2.35 -22.02
N PRO A 41 -1.76 -1.56 -22.00
CA PRO A 41 -2.93 -1.82 -22.83
C PRO A 41 -2.58 -1.72 -24.31
N SER A 42 -3.45 -2.25 -25.17
CA SER A 42 -3.37 -2.04 -26.61
C SER A 42 -3.37 -0.53 -26.93
N ALA A 43 -2.78 -0.14 -28.07
CA ALA A 43 -2.66 1.26 -28.46
C ALA A 43 -4.02 2.00 -28.41
N GLY A 44 -4.07 3.13 -27.72
CA GLY A 44 -5.28 3.94 -27.55
C GLY A 44 -6.25 3.50 -26.44
N ARG A 45 -5.96 2.43 -25.69
CA ARG A 45 -6.87 1.89 -24.66
C ARG A 45 -6.62 2.39 -23.23
N VAL A 46 -5.64 3.27 -23.01
CA VAL A 46 -5.26 3.74 -21.66
C VAL A 46 -6.44 4.31 -20.87
N GLU A 47 -7.21 5.22 -21.49
CA GLU A 47 -8.38 5.82 -20.84
C GLU A 47 -9.49 4.81 -20.55
N GLU A 48 -9.64 3.77 -21.38
CA GLU A 48 -10.62 2.70 -21.15
C GLU A 48 -10.24 1.85 -19.95
N VAL A 49 -8.95 1.56 -19.75
CA VAL A 49 -8.47 0.86 -18.56
C VAL A 49 -8.70 1.70 -17.31
N ILE A 50 -8.39 2.99 -17.34
CA ILE A 50 -8.64 3.90 -16.21
C ILE A 50 -10.14 3.97 -15.90
N ALA A 51 -10.99 4.09 -16.93
CA ALA A 51 -12.44 4.08 -16.77
C ALA A 51 -12.94 2.76 -16.19
N TYR A 52 -12.37 1.62 -16.60
CA TYR A 52 -12.70 0.31 -16.04
C TYR A 52 -12.35 0.23 -14.55
N TYR A 53 -11.15 0.67 -14.16
CA TYR A 53 -10.75 0.72 -12.75
C TYR A 53 -11.72 1.52 -11.88
N ARG A 54 -12.16 2.69 -12.38
CA ARG A 54 -13.11 3.56 -11.67
C ARG A 54 -14.51 2.97 -11.60
N THR A 55 -15.02 2.45 -12.72
CA THR A 55 -16.42 1.96 -12.80
C THR A 55 -16.60 0.63 -12.07
N ALA A 56 -15.60 -0.24 -12.11
CA ALA A 56 -15.63 -1.51 -11.38
C ALA A 56 -15.26 -1.38 -9.90
N GLY A 57 -14.79 -0.20 -9.44
CA GLY A 57 -14.43 0.03 -8.04
C GLY A 57 -13.25 -0.82 -7.57
N ILE A 58 -12.29 -1.10 -8.46
CA ILE A 58 -11.22 -2.10 -8.21
C ILE A 58 -10.34 -1.67 -7.03
N LEU A 59 -10.02 -0.39 -6.93
CA LEU A 59 -9.15 0.09 -5.86
C LEU A 59 -9.86 0.03 -4.51
N GLU A 60 -11.14 0.42 -4.49
CA GLU A 60 -12.00 0.44 -3.32
C GLU A 60 -12.28 -0.98 -2.81
N GLY A 61 -12.51 -1.94 -3.71
CA GLY A 61 -12.71 -3.36 -3.39
C GLY A 61 -11.44 -4.09 -2.98
N SER A 62 -10.26 -3.53 -3.23
CA SER A 62 -8.99 -4.22 -3.00
C SER A 62 -8.63 -4.47 -1.53
N GLY A 63 -9.11 -3.61 -0.62
CA GLY A 63 -8.69 -3.62 0.78
C GLY A 63 -7.27 -3.09 1.04
N ALA A 64 -6.65 -2.45 0.06
CA ALA A 64 -5.40 -1.72 0.25
C ALA A 64 -5.59 -0.52 1.19
N ILE A 65 -4.56 -0.16 1.97
CA ILE A 65 -4.55 1.03 2.83
C ILE A 65 -4.65 2.29 1.96
N THR A 66 -3.90 2.31 0.87
CA THR A 66 -3.98 3.33 -0.17
C THR A 66 -3.66 2.69 -1.51
N ALA A 67 -4.34 3.12 -2.56
CA ALA A 67 -4.06 2.69 -3.91
C ALA A 67 -4.30 3.83 -4.91
N HIS A 68 -3.54 3.80 -6.00
CA HIS A 68 -3.56 4.85 -7.04
C HIS A 68 -3.50 4.20 -8.41
N VAL A 69 -4.29 4.69 -9.36
CA VAL A 69 -4.07 4.47 -10.80
C VAL A 69 -3.31 5.67 -11.35
N LEU A 70 -2.19 5.41 -11.99
CA LEU A 70 -1.24 6.39 -12.49
C LEU A 70 -1.02 6.16 -13.98
N VAL A 71 -0.71 7.22 -14.72
CA VAL A 71 -0.20 7.13 -16.10
C VAL A 71 1.27 7.53 -16.05
N ALA A 72 2.15 6.76 -16.69
CA ALA A 72 3.56 7.09 -16.74
C ALA A 72 3.78 8.31 -17.64
N GLU A 73 4.50 9.34 -17.16
CA GLU A 73 4.74 10.57 -17.93
C GLU A 73 5.71 10.34 -19.10
N ASP A 74 6.69 9.46 -18.91
CA ASP A 74 7.70 9.08 -19.91
C ASP A 74 7.19 8.05 -20.92
N ASP A 75 6.12 7.34 -20.60
CA ASP A 75 5.42 6.41 -21.49
C ASP A 75 3.90 6.48 -21.26
N PRO A 76 3.20 7.44 -21.91
CA PRO A 76 1.76 7.62 -21.73
C PRO A 76 0.91 6.41 -22.15
N GLY A 77 1.49 5.43 -22.83
CA GLY A 77 0.85 4.14 -23.13
C GLY A 77 0.82 3.17 -21.95
N THR A 78 1.51 3.50 -20.85
CA THR A 78 1.63 2.65 -19.67
C THR A 78 0.80 3.19 -18.50
N VAL A 79 0.00 2.31 -17.91
CA VAL A 79 -0.73 2.54 -16.66
C VAL A 79 0.00 1.84 -15.53
N VAL A 80 0.16 2.50 -14.39
CA VAL A 80 0.74 1.92 -13.17
C VAL A 80 -0.29 1.97 -12.05
N VAL A 81 -0.53 0.83 -11.42
CA VAL A 81 -1.33 0.75 -10.20
C VAL A 81 -0.41 0.51 -9.03
N ALA A 82 -0.33 1.49 -8.12
CA ALA A 82 0.45 1.41 -6.91
C ALA A 82 -0.49 1.16 -5.72
N ALA A 83 -0.20 0.17 -4.88
CA ALA A 83 -1.04 -0.16 -3.73
C ALA A 83 -0.19 -0.51 -2.50
N LEU A 84 -0.53 0.11 -1.37
CA LEU A 84 0.04 -0.16 -0.06
C LEU A 84 -0.88 -1.11 0.72
N TRP A 85 -0.31 -2.16 1.26
CA TRP A 85 -0.98 -3.21 2.00
C TRP A 85 -0.47 -3.24 3.44
N ALA A 86 -1.37 -3.54 4.38
CA ALA A 86 -1.02 -3.65 5.80
C ALA A 86 0.08 -4.70 6.04
N ASP A 87 0.00 -5.82 5.33
CA ASP A 87 0.99 -6.89 5.37
C ASP A 87 0.93 -7.76 4.09
N PRO A 88 1.84 -8.73 3.91
CA PRO A 88 1.81 -9.63 2.75
C PRO A 88 0.57 -10.53 2.69
N ALA A 89 -0.08 -10.81 3.83
CA ALA A 89 -1.28 -11.66 3.87
C ALA A 89 -2.52 -10.90 3.36
N ALA A 90 -2.60 -9.58 3.58
CA ALA A 90 -3.62 -8.72 2.98
C ALA A 90 -3.55 -8.77 1.44
N TYR A 91 -2.36 -8.60 0.87
CA TYR A 91 -2.18 -8.73 -0.59
C TYR A 91 -2.49 -10.14 -1.10
N ALA A 92 -2.10 -11.19 -0.36
CA ALA A 92 -2.44 -12.57 -0.72
C ALA A 92 -3.96 -12.80 -0.72
N THR A 93 -4.68 -12.23 0.25
CA THR A 93 -6.14 -12.29 0.29
C THR A 93 -6.75 -11.65 -0.95
N TRP A 94 -6.29 -10.47 -1.35
CA TRP A 94 -6.71 -9.82 -2.58
C TRP A 94 -6.45 -10.68 -3.83
N GLN A 95 -5.23 -11.22 -3.96
CA GLN A 95 -4.84 -12.05 -5.11
C GLN A 95 -5.68 -13.32 -5.27
N ASN A 96 -6.18 -13.86 -4.16
CA ASN A 96 -7.03 -15.06 -4.15
C ASN A 96 -8.54 -14.74 -4.13
N SER A 97 -8.91 -13.46 -4.12
CA SER A 97 -10.33 -13.09 -4.06
C SER A 97 -11.05 -13.41 -5.39
N PRO A 98 -12.30 -13.90 -5.34
CA PRO A 98 -13.10 -14.11 -6.54
C PRO A 98 -13.30 -12.81 -7.34
N GLU A 99 -13.49 -11.70 -6.63
CA GLU A 99 -13.68 -10.37 -7.21
C GLU A 99 -12.46 -9.94 -8.06
N ARG A 100 -11.23 -10.13 -7.56
CA ARG A 100 -10.01 -9.88 -8.33
C ARG A 100 -9.94 -10.74 -9.60
N LEU A 101 -10.40 -11.99 -9.56
CA LEU A 101 -10.44 -12.86 -10.74
C LEU A 101 -11.47 -12.35 -11.77
N GLU A 102 -12.62 -11.87 -11.32
CA GLU A 102 -13.64 -11.28 -12.19
C GLU A 102 -13.13 -9.99 -12.84
N PHE A 103 -12.46 -9.12 -12.07
CA PHE A 103 -11.81 -7.92 -12.62
C PHE A 103 -10.73 -8.26 -13.64
N GLY A 104 -9.89 -9.26 -13.37
CA GLY A 104 -8.88 -9.71 -14.32
C GLY A 104 -9.49 -10.19 -15.65
N ARG A 105 -10.62 -10.90 -15.59
CA ARG A 105 -11.34 -11.34 -16.80
C ARG A 105 -11.95 -10.18 -17.57
N GLY A 106 -12.57 -9.22 -16.87
CA GLY A 106 -13.15 -8.04 -17.50
C GLY A 106 -12.13 -7.10 -18.13
N MET A 107 -10.87 -7.13 -17.64
CA MET A 107 -9.78 -6.32 -18.18
C MET A 107 -9.08 -6.94 -19.40
N ALA A 108 -9.21 -8.26 -19.60
CA ALA A 108 -8.53 -8.98 -20.68
C ALA A 108 -8.71 -8.37 -22.10
N PRO A 109 -9.89 -7.84 -22.49
CA PRO A 109 -10.08 -7.24 -23.81
C PRO A 109 -9.26 -5.96 -24.08
N PHE A 110 -8.64 -5.35 -23.06
CA PHE A 110 -7.83 -4.14 -23.23
C PHE A 110 -6.37 -4.43 -23.62
N PHE A 111 -5.98 -5.70 -23.72
CA PHE A 111 -4.59 -6.10 -23.96
C PHE A 111 -4.46 -7.00 -25.19
N ASP A 112 -3.38 -6.80 -25.94
CA ASP A 112 -3.03 -7.65 -27.09
C ASP A 112 -2.28 -8.94 -26.66
N SER A 113 -1.72 -8.95 -25.45
CA SER A 113 -0.95 -10.07 -24.90
C SER A 113 -1.07 -10.15 -23.38
N ALA A 114 -0.94 -11.36 -22.84
CA ALA A 114 -0.85 -11.61 -21.40
C ALA A 114 0.40 -10.96 -20.76
N ASP A 115 1.45 -10.72 -21.55
CA ASP A 115 2.66 -10.01 -21.09
C ASP A 115 2.44 -8.49 -20.89
N GLY A 116 1.24 -8.00 -21.25
CA GLY A 116 0.84 -6.62 -21.04
C GLY A 116 0.65 -6.25 -19.56
N ALA A 117 0.67 -7.22 -18.64
CA ALA A 117 0.55 -6.96 -17.20
C ALA A 117 1.74 -7.55 -16.43
N HIS A 118 2.38 -6.75 -15.59
CA HIS A 118 3.52 -7.17 -14.78
C HIS A 118 3.49 -6.56 -13.38
N THR A 119 3.62 -7.40 -12.35
CA THR A 119 3.65 -6.95 -10.96
C THR A 119 5.06 -6.95 -10.39
N ARG A 120 5.39 -5.89 -9.65
CA ARG A 120 6.55 -5.82 -8.75
C ARG A 120 6.10 -5.68 -7.31
N GLU A 121 6.81 -6.36 -6.42
CA GLU A 121 6.51 -6.38 -5.00
C GLU A 121 7.69 -5.82 -4.20
N PHE A 122 7.37 -5.03 -3.19
CA PHE A 122 8.34 -4.33 -2.38
C PHE A 122 8.00 -4.47 -0.90
N ARG A 123 9.04 -4.63 -0.07
CA ARG A 123 8.93 -4.40 1.37
C ARG A 123 9.10 -2.91 1.62
N VAL A 124 8.22 -2.32 2.41
CA VAL A 124 8.39 -0.92 2.83
C VAL A 124 9.50 -0.88 3.88
N ALA A 125 10.65 -0.30 3.52
CA ALA A 125 11.76 -0.12 4.46
C ALA A 125 11.63 1.17 5.28
N HIS A 126 10.97 2.19 4.72
CA HIS A 126 10.72 3.48 5.35
C HIS A 126 9.52 4.15 4.67
N GLY A 127 8.66 4.82 5.45
CA GLY A 127 7.48 5.51 4.94
C GLY A 127 7.02 6.62 5.88
N ASN A 128 6.48 7.69 5.30
CA ASN A 128 5.86 8.80 6.03
C ASN A 128 4.39 8.89 5.62
N ILE A 129 3.52 8.31 6.44
CA ILE A 129 2.07 8.51 6.35
C ILE A 129 1.73 9.53 7.43
N PRO A 130 1.29 10.74 7.08
CA PRO A 130 0.84 11.71 8.07
C PRO A 130 -0.31 11.12 8.90
N ASP A 131 -0.34 11.38 10.20
CA ASP A 131 -1.52 11.07 11.01
C ASP A 131 -2.72 11.90 10.48
N PRO A 132 -3.93 11.31 10.41
CA PRO A 132 -5.13 12.00 9.91
C PRO A 132 -5.54 13.20 10.76
#